data_AF-A0A0T6BJ97-F1
#
_entry.id   AF-A0A0T6BJ97-F1
#
_cell.length_a   1.000
_cell.length_b   1.000
_cell.length_c   1.000
_cell.angle_alpha   90.00
_cell.angle_beta   90.00
_cell.angle_gamma   90.00
#
_symmetry.space_group_name_H-M   'P 1'
#
loop_
_entity.id
_entity.type
_entity.pdbx_description
1 polymer ?
#
loop_
_entity_poly.entity_id
_entity_poly.type
_entity_poly.pdbx_seq_one_letter_code
_entity_poly.pdbx_strand_id
1 'polypeptide(L)'
;MKNLIQFLHQYHHLTAEDIEDLTEQLNTMILNDASLNQAVEYFQLQFEFPDFEFINDLAYHLTELMNHSRRWMLKGHTPKEISQRRKSVIGLSSAQNPQPSTNVIDFKSPKAIGRNDPCPCGSGKKYKKCCLNN
;
A
#
# COMPACT_ATOMS: atom_id res chain seq x y z
N MET A 1 -9.66 10.94 -5.61
CA MET A 1 -9.92 12.36 -5.33
C MET A 1 -11.13 12.87 -6.12
N LYS A 2 -11.12 12.77 -7.46
CA LYS A 2 -12.21 13.24 -8.35
C LYS A 2 -13.63 12.87 -7.90
N ASN A 3 -13.89 11.60 -7.58
CA ASN A 3 -15.23 11.14 -7.17
C ASN A 3 -15.71 11.80 -5.85
N LEU A 4 -14.80 12.01 -4.89
CA LEU A 4 -15.11 12.68 -3.64
C LEU A 4 -15.42 14.16 -3.89
N ILE A 5 -14.60 14.86 -4.67
CA ILE A 5 -14.83 16.27 -5.03
C ILE A 5 -16.17 16.43 -5.76
N GLN A 6 -16.46 15.54 -6.72
CA GLN A 6 -17.72 15.56 -7.45
C GLN A 6 -18.93 15.34 -6.54
N PHE A 7 -18.82 14.44 -5.54
CA PHE A 7 -19.85 14.26 -4.52
C PHE A 7 -20.05 15.53 -3.69
N LEU A 8 -18.98 16.15 -3.20
CA LEU A 8 -19.06 17.35 -2.38
C LEU A 8 -19.69 18.53 -3.13
N HIS A 9 -19.42 18.67 -4.43
CA HIS A 9 -20.06 19.68 -5.28
C HIS A 9 -21.59 19.55 -5.39
N GLN A 10 -22.17 18.39 -5.06
CA GLN A 10 -23.63 18.24 -5.04
C GLN A 10 -24.26 18.96 -3.84
N TYR A 11 -23.49 19.21 -2.79
CA TYR A 11 -23.96 19.77 -1.52
C TYR A 11 -23.33 21.13 -1.18
N HIS A 12 -22.12 21.40 -1.68
CA HIS A 12 -21.35 22.60 -1.36
C HIS A 12 -20.79 23.28 -2.61
N HIS A 13 -20.74 24.61 -2.59
CA HIS A 13 -20.03 25.37 -3.62
C HIS A 13 -18.55 25.45 -3.24
N LEU A 14 -17.72 24.63 -3.88
CA LEU A 14 -16.27 24.63 -3.71
C LEU A 14 -15.61 25.48 -4.80
N THR A 15 -14.74 26.40 -4.39
CA THR A 15 -13.85 27.14 -5.27
C THR A 15 -12.64 26.28 -5.67
N ALA A 16 -11.82 26.76 -6.60
CA ALA A 16 -10.58 26.08 -6.96
C ALA A 16 -9.60 26.00 -5.78
N GLU A 17 -9.54 27.06 -4.97
CA GLU A 17 -8.72 27.13 -3.75
C GLU A 17 -9.16 26.07 -2.73
N ASP A 18 -10.48 25.97 -2.47
CA ASP A 18 -11.02 24.94 -1.56
C ASP A 18 -10.65 23.53 -2.01
N ILE A 19 -10.69 23.26 -3.33
CA ILE A 19 -10.34 21.94 -3.89
C ILE A 19 -8.86 21.64 -3.72
N GLU A 20 -8.00 22.62 -3.93
CA GLU A 20 -6.54 22.48 -3.77
C GLU A 20 -6.19 22.18 -2.31
N ASP A 21 -6.68 23.00 -1.38
CA ASP A 21 -6.45 22.83 0.05
C ASP A 21 -6.97 21.48 0.56
N LEU A 22 -8.19 21.11 0.14
CA LEU A 22 -8.80 19.84 0.49
C LEU A 22 -7.97 18.65 -0.02
N THR A 23 -7.47 18.76 -1.26
CA THR A 23 -6.66 17.72 -1.89
C THR A 23 -5.33 17.56 -1.18
N GLU A 24 -4.65 18.65 -0.85
CA GLU A 24 -3.38 18.65 -0.13
C GLU A 24 -3.54 18.06 1.27
N GLN A 25 -4.54 18.51 2.02
CA GLN A 25 -4.80 18.05 3.37
C GLN A 25 -5.15 16.55 3.39
N LEU A 26 -6.06 16.10 2.52
CA LEU A 26 -6.41 14.68 2.41
C LEU A 26 -5.23 13.81 2.01
N ASN A 27 -4.41 14.25 1.05
CA ASN A 27 -3.22 13.50 0.65
C ASN A 27 -2.24 13.36 1.83
N THR A 28 -2.01 14.44 2.57
CA THR A 28 -1.15 14.43 3.76
C THR A 28 -1.68 13.45 4.82
N MET A 29 -2.98 13.47 5.11
CA MET A 29 -3.62 12.54 6.03
C MET A 29 -3.45 11.09 5.59
N ILE A 30 -3.69 10.78 4.31
CA ILE A 30 -3.60 9.42 3.78
C ILE A 30 -2.15 8.90 3.78
N LEU A 31 -1.19 9.72 3.37
CA LEU A 31 0.22 9.34 3.33
C LEU A 31 0.74 8.97 4.73
N ASN A 32 0.26 9.69 5.75
CA ASN A 32 0.55 9.47 7.17
C ASN A 32 -0.38 8.46 7.86
N ASP A 33 -1.12 7.65 7.09
CA ASP A 33 -1.94 6.54 7.59
C ASP A 33 -3.07 6.96 8.56
N ALA A 34 -3.65 8.15 8.35
CA ALA A 34 -4.83 8.59 9.10
C ALA A 34 -6.00 7.59 8.99
N SER A 35 -6.80 7.51 10.05
CA SER A 35 -8.01 6.71 10.11
C SER A 35 -9.19 7.38 9.38
N LEU A 36 -10.21 6.59 9.02
CA LEU A 36 -11.44 7.12 8.45
C LEU A 36 -12.11 8.13 9.38
N ASN A 37 -12.14 7.85 10.69
CA ASN A 37 -12.73 8.74 11.68
C ASN A 37 -12.03 10.11 11.69
N GLN A 38 -10.69 10.15 11.66
CA GLN A 38 -9.95 11.41 11.57
C GLN A 38 -10.27 12.18 10.29
N ALA A 39 -10.44 11.48 9.16
CA ALA A 39 -10.87 12.12 7.92
C ALA A 39 -12.28 12.69 8.04
N VAL A 40 -13.24 11.94 8.61
CA VAL A 40 -14.61 12.43 8.83
C VAL A 40 -14.63 13.62 9.78
N GLU A 41 -13.87 13.57 10.89
CA GLU A 41 -13.72 14.68 11.84
C GLU A 41 -13.19 15.94 11.17
N TYR A 42 -12.18 15.81 10.30
CA TYR A 42 -11.69 16.93 9.50
C TYR A 42 -12.82 17.54 8.64
N PHE A 43 -13.61 16.71 7.95
CA PHE A 43 -14.74 17.20 7.16
C PHE A 43 -15.83 17.86 8.00
N GLN A 44 -16.12 17.33 9.19
CA GLN A 44 -17.08 17.94 10.13
C GLN A 44 -16.66 19.33 10.60
N LEU A 45 -15.35 19.61 10.64
CA LEU A 45 -14.82 20.93 10.97
C LEU A 45 -14.86 21.90 9.79
N GLN A 46 -14.84 21.42 8.56
CA GLN A 46 -14.79 22.25 7.34
C GLN A 46 -16.17 22.48 6.71
N PHE A 47 -17.12 21.56 6.90
CA PHE A 47 -18.42 21.58 6.22
C PHE A 47 -19.57 21.32 7.18
N GLU A 48 -20.69 21.99 6.93
CA GLU A 48 -21.96 21.66 7.58
C GLU A 48 -22.57 20.42 6.93
N PHE A 49 -22.95 19.44 7.73
CA PHE A 49 -23.52 18.19 7.23
C PHE A 49 -25.05 18.29 7.21
N PRO A 50 -25.70 18.09 6.06
CA PRO A 50 -27.15 18.28 5.95
C PRO A 50 -27.93 17.21 6.71
N ASP A 51 -27.48 15.96 6.65
CA ASP A 51 -28.16 14.81 7.25
C ASP A 51 -27.19 13.63 7.47
N PHE A 52 -27.75 12.53 7.99
CA PHE A 52 -27.01 11.30 8.24
C PHE A 52 -26.68 10.51 6.96
N GLU A 53 -27.47 10.64 5.89
CA GLU A 53 -27.20 9.97 4.62
C GLU A 53 -25.93 10.52 3.99
N PHE A 54 -25.76 11.84 4.01
CA PHE A 54 -24.53 12.51 3.60
C PHE A 54 -23.29 11.97 4.32
N ILE A 55 -23.38 11.70 5.63
CA ILE A 55 -22.24 11.15 6.40
C ILE A 55 -21.86 9.75 5.90
N ASN A 56 -22.85 8.91 5.62
CA ASN A 56 -22.61 7.57 5.10
C ASN A 56 -21.98 7.60 3.71
N ASP A 57 -22.48 8.46 2.83
CA ASP A 57 -21.95 8.63 1.48
C ASP A 57 -20.54 9.23 1.49
N LEU A 58 -20.30 10.22 2.35
CA LEU A 58 -18.96 10.77 2.60
C LEU A 58 -18.01 9.68 3.09
N ALA A 59 -18.42 8.88 4.07
CA ALA A 59 -17.62 7.77 4.60
C ALA A 59 -17.31 6.74 3.51
N TYR A 60 -18.26 6.45 2.62
CA TYR A 60 -18.04 5.59 1.46
C TYR A 60 -16.99 6.18 0.50
N HIS A 61 -17.14 7.44 0.10
CA HIS A 61 -16.20 8.11 -0.80
C HIS A 61 -14.80 8.24 -0.21
N LEU A 62 -14.69 8.55 1.08
CA LEU A 62 -13.43 8.58 1.82
C LEU A 62 -12.80 7.19 1.88
N THR A 63 -13.56 6.16 2.24
CA THR A 63 -13.07 4.78 2.30
C THR A 63 -12.54 4.32 0.95
N GLU A 64 -13.27 4.58 -0.14
CA GLU A 64 -12.83 4.25 -1.49
C GLU A 64 -11.55 4.99 -1.86
N LEU A 65 -11.45 6.29 -1.56
CA LEU A 65 -10.23 7.07 -1.75
C LEU A 65 -9.05 6.46 -0.98
N MET A 66 -9.24 6.24 0.32
CA MET A 66 -8.21 5.76 1.24
C MET A 66 -7.72 4.34 0.90
N ASN A 67 -8.58 3.50 0.33
CA ASN A 67 -8.26 2.14 -0.10
C ASN A 67 -7.45 2.09 -1.40
N HIS A 68 -7.59 3.10 -2.26
CA HIS A 68 -6.92 3.20 -3.57
C HIS A 68 -5.75 4.18 -3.59
N SER A 69 -5.44 4.81 -2.47
CA SER A 69 -4.29 5.69 -2.31
C SER A 69 -3.12 4.98 -1.64
N ARG A 70 -1.90 5.32 -2.08
CA ARG A 70 -0.65 4.75 -1.55
C ARG A 70 -0.33 5.37 -0.20
N ARG A 71 0.30 4.59 0.68
CA ARG A 71 0.72 5.05 2.02
C ARG A 71 2.20 4.75 2.28
N TRP A 72 2.88 5.59 3.05
CA TRP A 72 4.28 5.36 3.41
C TRP A 72 4.44 4.13 4.30
N MET A 73 3.54 3.94 5.27
CA MET A 73 3.54 2.76 6.15
C MET A 73 3.39 1.43 5.38
N LEU A 74 2.77 1.49 4.19
CA LEU A 74 2.61 0.34 3.28
C LEU A 74 3.70 0.28 2.20
N LYS A 75 4.82 0.99 2.39
CA LYS A 75 5.95 1.04 1.45
C LYS A 75 5.52 1.43 0.02
N GLY A 76 4.56 2.36 -0.08
CA GLY A 76 4.05 2.83 -1.37
C GLY A 76 2.97 1.92 -1.99
N HIS A 77 2.47 0.92 -1.27
CA HIS A 77 1.28 0.17 -1.68
C HIS A 77 -0.01 0.81 -1.19
N THR A 78 -1.12 0.48 -1.85
CA THR A 78 -2.46 0.83 -1.36
C THR A 78 -3.00 -0.27 -0.43
N PRO A 79 -3.90 0.06 0.52
CA PRO A 79 -4.54 -0.96 1.36
C PRO A 79 -5.23 -2.06 0.54
N LYS A 80 -5.85 -1.71 -0.59
CA LYS A 80 -6.52 -2.69 -1.47
C LYS A 80 -5.54 -3.68 -2.10
N GLU A 81 -4.39 -3.21 -2.57
CA GLU A 81 -3.32 -4.08 -3.10
C GLU A 81 -2.84 -5.09 -2.04
N ILE A 82 -2.66 -4.64 -0.79
CA ILE A 82 -2.22 -5.51 0.31
C ILE A 82 -3.30 -6.54 0.66
N SER A 83 -4.55 -6.11 0.76
CA SER A 83 -5.69 -7.00 1.04
C SER A 83 -5.85 -8.08 -0.01
N GLN A 84 -5.73 -7.74 -1.30
CA GLN A 84 -5.82 -8.69 -2.40
C GLN A 84 -4.70 -9.74 -2.37
N ARG A 85 -3.45 -9.34 -2.08
CA ARG A 85 -2.34 -10.30 -1.92
C ARG A 85 -2.52 -11.22 -0.72
N ARG A 86 -3.06 -10.71 0.39
CA ARG A 86 -3.33 -11.56 1.56
C ARG A 86 -4.38 -12.63 1.24
N LYS A 87 -5.43 -12.29 0.48
CA LYS A 87 -6.44 -13.26 0.05
C LYS A 87 -5.87 -14.36 -0.84
N SER A 88 -4.91 -14.05 -1.71
CA SER A 88 -4.27 -15.07 -2.56
C SER A 88 -3.33 -15.99 -1.78
N VAL A 89 -2.63 -15.49 -0.76
CA VAL A 89 -1.71 -16.30 0.07
C VAL A 89 -2.44 -17.23 1.03
N ILE A 90 -3.58 -16.80 1.59
CA ILE A 90 -4.36 -17.61 2.56
C ILE A 90 -5.32 -18.58 1.83
N GLY A 91 -5.41 -18.53 0.49
CA GLY A 91 -6.23 -19.47 -0.28
C GLY A 91 -7.74 -19.30 -0.09
N LEU A 92 -8.20 -18.14 0.42
CA LEU A 92 -9.64 -17.82 0.55
C LEU A 92 -10.27 -17.30 -0.75
N SER A 93 -9.69 -17.62 -1.90
CA SER A 93 -10.27 -17.26 -3.20
C SER A 93 -11.23 -18.36 -3.64
N SER A 94 -12.53 -18.08 -3.58
CA SER A 94 -13.51 -18.76 -4.44
C SER A 94 -13.01 -18.75 -5.88
N ALA A 95 -13.22 -19.89 -6.53
CA ALA A 95 -12.73 -20.31 -7.83
C ALA A 95 -12.68 -19.25 -8.95
N GLN A 96 -11.76 -19.50 -9.89
CA GLN A 96 -11.61 -18.95 -11.25
C GLN A 96 -10.71 -17.71 -11.42
N ASN A 97 -9.39 -17.95 -11.58
CA ASN A 97 -8.74 -17.94 -12.92
C ASN A 97 -7.22 -18.22 -12.85
N PRO A 98 -6.60 -18.70 -13.94
CA PRO A 98 -5.24 -19.25 -13.95
C PRO A 98 -4.19 -18.16 -13.80
N GLN A 99 -3.14 -18.49 -13.05
CA GLN A 99 -1.96 -17.65 -12.78
C GLN A 99 -1.31 -17.14 -14.08
N PRO A 100 -0.96 -15.83 -14.18
CA PRO A 100 0.07 -15.44 -15.12
C PRO A 100 1.39 -16.03 -14.62
N SER A 101 2.10 -16.72 -15.52
CA SER A 101 3.41 -17.31 -15.28
C SER A 101 4.41 -16.22 -14.85
N THR A 102 4.51 -15.97 -13.56
CA THR A 102 5.68 -15.31 -13.01
C THR A 102 6.83 -16.30 -13.15
N ASN A 103 7.82 -15.97 -13.98
CA ASN A 103 9.13 -16.60 -13.96
C ASN A 103 9.76 -16.29 -12.60
N VAL A 104 9.37 -17.03 -11.57
CA VAL A 104 10.13 -17.09 -10.32
C VAL A 104 11.40 -17.83 -10.68
N ILE A 105 12.45 -17.07 -10.98
CA ILE A 105 13.80 -17.61 -11.08
C ILE A 105 14.09 -18.16 -9.68
N ASP A 106 14.11 -19.49 -9.55
CA ASP A 106 14.58 -20.19 -8.36
C ASP A 106 16.07 -19.88 -8.23
N PHE A 107 16.38 -18.78 -7.54
CA PHE A 107 17.71 -18.53 -7.03
C PHE A 107 17.92 -19.56 -5.92
N LYS A 108 18.27 -20.79 -6.31
CA LYS A 108 19.02 -21.68 -5.44
C LYS A 108 20.31 -20.95 -5.11
N SER A 109 20.27 -20.15 -4.05
CA SER A 109 21.44 -19.54 -3.46
C SER A 109 22.42 -20.69 -3.29
N PRO A 110 23.58 -20.69 -3.98
CA PRO A 110 24.59 -21.70 -3.72
C PRO A 110 24.82 -21.67 -2.22
N LYS A 111 24.71 -22.83 -1.56
CA LYS A 111 24.92 -22.97 -0.11
C LYS A 111 26.09 -22.09 0.27
N ALA A 112 25.84 -21.03 1.03
CA ALA A 112 26.87 -20.04 1.35
C ALA A 112 28.00 -20.79 2.06
N ILE A 113 29.15 -20.88 1.40
CA ILE A 113 30.29 -21.61 1.94
C ILE A 113 30.86 -20.80 3.12
N GLY A 114 30.94 -21.42 4.29
CA GLY A 114 31.46 -20.77 5.47
C GLY A 114 32.94 -20.44 5.30
N ARG A 115 33.39 -19.29 5.83
CA ARG A 115 34.81 -18.86 5.78
C ARG A 115 35.80 -19.94 6.23
N ASN A 116 35.40 -20.81 7.15
CA ASN A 116 36.25 -21.87 7.70
C ASN A 116 36.04 -23.25 7.06
N ASP A 117 35.07 -23.41 6.16
CA ASP A 117 34.77 -24.68 5.51
C ASP A 117 35.90 -25.08 4.54
N PRO A 118 36.04 -26.38 4.21
CA PRO A 118 36.96 -26.83 3.17
C PRO A 118 36.72 -26.09 1.85
N CYS A 119 37.80 -25.61 1.23
CA CYS A 119 37.71 -24.83 0.00
C CYS A 119 37.29 -25.72 -1.19
N PRO A 120 36.30 -25.31 -2.00
CA PRO A 120 35.72 -26.17 -3.05
C PRO A 120 36.64 -26.31 -4.28
N CYS A 121 37.76 -25.58 -4.34
CA CYS A 121 38.76 -25.73 -5.41
C CYS A 121 39.65 -26.96 -5.25
N GLY A 122 39.44 -27.79 -4.21
CA GLY A 122 40.21 -29.01 -3.97
C GLY A 122 41.57 -28.80 -3.31
N SER A 123 41.87 -27.60 -2.82
CA SER A 123 43.18 -27.28 -2.22
C SER A 123 43.44 -27.90 -0.83
N GLY A 124 42.40 -28.47 -0.20
CA GLY A 124 42.47 -28.95 1.19
C GLY A 124 42.57 -27.86 2.27
N LYS A 125 42.59 -26.57 1.88
CA LYS A 125 42.65 -25.43 2.80
C LYS A 125 41.26 -24.94 3.20
N LYS A 126 41.14 -24.19 4.31
CA LYS A 126 39.91 -23.45 4.65
C LYS A 126 39.61 -22.39 3.59
N TYR A 127 38.35 -22.14 3.26
CA TYR A 127 37.93 -21.19 2.23
C TYR A 127 38.57 -19.80 2.40
N LYS A 128 38.62 -19.28 3.64
CA LYS A 128 39.27 -17.99 3.98
C LYS A 128 40.76 -17.90 3.67
N LYS A 129 41.46 -19.04 3.56
CA LYS A 129 42.92 -19.11 3.33
C LYS A 129 43.26 -19.54 1.89
N CYS A 130 42.26 -19.66 1.02
CA CYS A 130 42.43 -20.08 -0.36
C CYS A 130 41.70 -19.10 -1.28
N CYS A 131 40.51 -19.44 -1.79
CA CYS A 131 39.79 -18.63 -2.77
C CYS A 131 39.20 -17.32 -2.25
N LEU A 132 39.25 -17.04 -0.95
CA LEU A 132 38.80 -15.76 -0.37
C LEU A 132 39.96 -14.80 -0.04
N ASN A 133 41.19 -15.29 -0.02
CA ASN A 133 42.37 -14.43 0.02
C ASN A 133 42.70 -14.08 -1.42
N ASN A 134 42.45 -12.82 -1.82
CA ASN A 134 42.86 -12.28 -3.12
C ASN A 134 44.34 -12.57 -3.41
#